data_AF-Q1I527-F1
#
_entry.id   AF-Q1I527-F1
#
_cell.length_a   1.000
_cell.length_b   1.000
_cell.length_c   1.000
_cell.angle_alpha   90.00
_cell.angle_beta   90.00
_cell.angle_gamma   90.00
#
_symmetry.space_group_name_H-M   'P 1'
#
loop_
_entity.id
_entity.type
_entity.pdbx_description
1 polymer ?
#
loop_
_entity_poly.entity_id
_entity_poly.type
_entity_poly.pdbx_seq_one_letter_code
_entity_poly.pdbx_strand_id
1 'polypeptide(L)'
;MLFYNACEPLGVKLETGLTPLKLMALDDLEKAQVGYRWSNAAGGLVSLAAWPEQHVVIMDDIGGGKPLIAVTGEPGLPVYANYGAGPPFEVAAKFADFLIALARLIDIVHGEFCIFDVFDDDGVVEAFRSRTQAEIEPVLGAENFGRFFDYFYG
;
A
#
# COMPACT_ATOMS: atom_id res chain seq x y z
N MET A 1 -13.31 -26.51 -1.17
CA MET A 1 -12.96 -25.34 -0.35
C MET A 1 -11.52 -24.98 -0.72
N LEU A 2 -11.30 -23.86 -1.41
CA LEU A 2 -9.95 -23.43 -1.80
C LEU A 2 -9.21 -22.94 -0.55
N PHE A 3 -7.91 -23.22 -0.46
CA PHE A 3 -7.04 -22.88 0.67
C PHE A 3 -7.09 -21.39 1.07
N TYR A 4 -7.38 -20.50 0.12
CA TYR A 4 -7.45 -19.06 0.33
C TYR A 4 -8.62 -18.58 1.19
N ASN A 5 -9.73 -19.33 1.28
CA ASN A 5 -10.91 -18.88 2.05
C ASN A 5 -10.66 -18.78 3.57
N ALA A 6 -9.61 -19.41 4.10
CA ALA A 6 -9.30 -19.39 5.53
C ALA A 6 -8.26 -18.33 5.92
N CYS A 7 -7.56 -17.74 4.93
CA CYS A 7 -6.41 -16.86 5.17
C CYS A 7 -6.51 -15.52 4.43
N GLU A 8 -7.60 -15.27 3.70
CA GLU A 8 -7.81 -13.98 3.05
C GLU A 8 -8.15 -12.89 4.10
N PRO A 9 -7.39 -11.79 4.13
CA PRO A 9 -7.65 -10.67 5.03
C PRO A 9 -8.85 -9.84 4.53
N LEU A 10 -10.06 -10.37 4.74
CA LEU A 10 -11.29 -9.71 4.33
C LEU A 10 -11.63 -8.52 5.23
N GLY A 11 -11.87 -7.36 4.61
CA GLY A 11 -12.31 -6.15 5.31
C GLY A 11 -11.25 -5.54 6.24
N VAL A 12 -9.98 -5.93 6.11
CA VAL A 12 -8.88 -5.41 6.93
C VAL A 12 -8.61 -3.96 6.55
N LYS A 13 -8.68 -3.10 7.57
CA LYS A 13 -8.26 -1.70 7.52
C LYS A 13 -7.01 -1.56 8.36
N LEU A 14 -6.01 -0.91 7.79
CA LEU A 14 -4.74 -0.66 8.45
C LEU A 14 -4.68 0.80 8.86
N GLU A 15 -4.69 1.02 10.17
CA GLU A 15 -4.62 2.32 10.82
C GLU A 15 -3.17 2.55 11.24
N THR A 16 -2.41 3.32 10.47
CA THR A 16 -0.98 3.54 10.73
C THR A 16 -0.70 4.90 11.40
N GLY A 17 -1.75 5.59 11.87
CA GLY A 17 -1.69 6.96 12.40
C GLY A 17 -2.18 8.05 11.44
N LEU A 18 -2.37 7.71 10.15
CA LEU A 18 -2.96 8.57 9.11
C LEU A 18 -4.22 7.92 8.51
N THR A 19 -4.71 8.44 7.38
CA THR A 19 -5.86 7.90 6.64
C THR A 19 -5.71 6.38 6.46
N PRO A 20 -6.73 5.59 6.82
CA PRO A 20 -6.57 4.14 6.85
C PRO A 20 -6.46 3.60 5.43
N LEU A 21 -5.62 2.58 5.25
CA LEU A 21 -5.49 1.87 3.98
C LEU A 21 -6.32 0.59 4.01
N LYS A 22 -6.99 0.30 2.91
CA LYS A 22 -7.79 -0.92 2.71
C LYS A 22 -7.03 -1.87 1.79
N LEU A 23 -6.76 -3.08 2.27
CA LEU A 23 -6.34 -4.19 1.40
C LEU A 23 -7.56 -4.72 0.64
N MET A 24 -7.45 -4.83 -0.68
CA MET A 24 -8.56 -5.24 -1.53
C MET A 24 -8.76 -6.74 -1.44
N ALA A 25 -10.00 -7.15 -1.17
CA ALA A 25 -10.41 -8.54 -1.30
C ALA A 25 -10.37 -8.95 -2.78
N LEU A 26 -10.13 -10.24 -3.05
CA LEU A 26 -10.07 -10.76 -4.40
C LEU A 26 -11.36 -10.50 -5.19
N ASP A 27 -12.51 -10.69 -4.52
CA ASP A 27 -13.85 -10.44 -5.09
C ASP A 27 -14.10 -8.95 -5.40
N ASP A 28 -13.39 -8.04 -4.71
CA ASP A 28 -13.47 -6.60 -4.90
C ASP A 28 -12.43 -6.07 -5.92
N LEU A 29 -11.49 -6.91 -6.37
CA LEU A 29 -10.30 -6.45 -7.08
C LEU A 29 -10.63 -5.74 -8.40
N GLU A 30 -11.58 -6.24 -9.19
CA GLU A 30 -12.03 -5.60 -10.44
C GLU A 30 -12.64 -4.22 -10.16
N LYS A 31 -13.48 -4.15 -9.12
CA LYS A 31 -14.12 -2.89 -8.69
C LYS A 31 -13.10 -1.88 -8.18
N ALA A 32 -12.06 -2.34 -7.49
CA ALA A 32 -10.98 -1.49 -6.99
C ALA A 32 -10.16 -0.82 -8.12
N GLN A 33 -10.27 -1.31 -9.37
CA GLN A 33 -9.60 -0.66 -10.50
C GLN A 33 -10.42 0.50 -11.09
N VAL A 34 -11.66 0.74 -10.64
CA VAL A 34 -12.47 1.88 -11.09
C VAL A 34 -11.88 3.18 -10.55
N GLY A 35 -11.72 4.18 -11.42
CA GLY A 35 -10.98 5.42 -11.16
C GLY A 35 -9.51 5.36 -11.60
N TYR A 36 -8.98 4.16 -11.85
CA TYR A 36 -7.60 3.93 -12.30
C TYR A 36 -7.57 3.31 -13.69
N ARG A 37 -7.93 2.04 -13.80
CA ARG A 37 -8.01 1.30 -15.08
C ARG A 37 -9.34 1.54 -15.78
N TRP A 38 -10.42 1.68 -15.02
CA TRP A 38 -11.77 1.81 -15.57
C TRP A 38 -12.38 3.16 -15.23
N SER A 39 -13.08 3.76 -16.18
CA SER A 39 -13.99 4.87 -15.96
C SER A 39 -15.43 4.38 -16.03
N ASN A 40 -16.30 4.90 -15.16
CA ASN A 40 -17.71 4.58 -15.17
C ASN A 40 -18.43 5.51 -16.16
N ALA A 41 -18.80 4.99 -17.33
CA ALA A 41 -19.54 5.71 -18.35
C ALA A 41 -21.00 5.23 -18.41
N ALA A 42 -21.88 6.01 -19.04
CA ALA A 42 -23.31 5.69 -19.17
C ALA A 42 -23.61 4.32 -19.84
N GLY A 43 -22.62 3.72 -20.52
CA GLY A 43 -22.71 2.41 -21.17
C GLY A 43 -21.94 1.29 -20.46
N GLY A 44 -21.42 1.52 -19.25
CA GLY A 44 -20.60 0.56 -18.49
C GLY A 44 -19.15 1.01 -18.29
N LEU A 45 -18.31 0.08 -17.84
CA LEU A 45 -16.88 0.33 -17.61
C LEU A 45 -16.14 0.49 -18.93
N VAL A 46 -15.38 1.59 -19.05
CA VAL A 46 -14.52 1.89 -20.20
C VAL A 46 -13.08 1.97 -19.74
N SER A 47 -12.16 1.38 -20.50
CA SER A 47 -10.71 1.43 -20.20
C SER A 47 -10.18 2.86 -20.26
N LEU A 48 -9.43 3.26 -19.23
CA LEU A 48 -8.63 4.47 -19.21
C LEU A 48 -7.29 4.17 -19.86
N ALA A 49 -7.10 4.65 -21.10
CA ALA A 49 -5.94 4.30 -21.94
C ALA A 49 -4.56 4.63 -21.32
N ALA A 50 -4.51 5.49 -20.30
CA ALA A 50 -3.28 5.85 -19.61
C ALA A 50 -2.84 4.83 -18.54
N TRP A 51 -3.69 3.88 -18.13
CA TRP A 51 -3.37 2.91 -17.09
C TRP A 51 -2.75 1.63 -17.68
N PRO A 52 -1.53 1.25 -17.28
CA PRO A 52 -0.89 0.03 -17.79
C PRO A 52 -1.67 -1.24 -17.41
N GLU A 53 -1.78 -2.20 -18.34
CA GLU A 53 -2.56 -3.43 -18.11
C GLU A 53 -2.02 -4.31 -16.98
N GLN A 54 -0.71 -4.24 -16.73
CA GLN A 54 0.00 -5.00 -15.70
C GLN A 54 -0.10 -4.35 -14.31
N HIS A 55 -0.63 -3.13 -14.21
CA HIS A 55 -0.78 -2.42 -12.94
C HIS A 55 -2.10 -2.79 -12.29
N VAL A 56 -2.03 -3.45 -11.15
CA VAL A 56 -3.19 -3.87 -10.37
C VAL A 56 -3.17 -3.16 -9.03
N VAL A 57 -4.18 -2.34 -8.75
CA VAL A 57 -4.37 -1.72 -7.43
C VAL A 57 -4.75 -2.81 -6.43
N ILE A 58 -3.91 -2.97 -5.41
CA ILE A 58 -4.03 -3.99 -4.36
C ILE A 58 -4.43 -3.37 -3.01
N MET A 59 -4.08 -2.12 -2.78
CA MET A 59 -4.52 -1.34 -1.62
C MET A 59 -4.78 0.10 -2.04
N ASP A 60 -5.64 0.80 -1.31
CA ASP A 60 -5.91 2.22 -1.52
C ASP A 60 -6.38 2.83 -0.20
N ASP A 61 -6.39 4.16 -0.11
CA ASP A 61 -6.95 4.85 1.04
C ASP A 61 -8.50 4.81 1.03
N ILE A 62 -9.11 5.04 2.20
CA ILE A 62 -10.58 4.99 2.33
C ILE A 62 -11.30 6.09 1.52
N GLY A 63 -10.58 7.08 0.98
CA GLY A 63 -11.09 8.12 0.08
C GLY A 63 -10.91 7.85 -1.42
N GLY A 64 -10.06 6.88 -1.77
CA GLY A 64 -9.50 6.72 -3.10
C GLY A 64 -8.43 7.77 -3.43
N GLY A 65 -7.46 7.39 -4.26
CA GLY A 65 -6.49 8.32 -4.85
C GLY A 65 -5.05 8.14 -4.39
N LYS A 66 -4.79 7.22 -3.46
CA LYS A 66 -3.43 6.87 -3.00
C LYS A 66 -3.18 5.37 -3.14
N PRO A 67 -3.12 4.83 -4.38
CA PRO A 67 -3.06 3.38 -4.57
C PRO A 67 -1.67 2.81 -4.26
N LEU A 68 -1.66 1.59 -3.73
CA LEU A 68 -0.54 0.65 -3.86
C LEU A 68 -0.86 -0.35 -4.97
N ILE A 69 0.12 -0.56 -5.84
CA ILE A 69 -0.03 -1.19 -7.14
C ILE A 69 0.95 -2.35 -7.23
N ALA A 70 0.46 -3.57 -7.45
CA ALA A 70 1.30 -4.70 -7.82
C ALA A 70 1.47 -4.73 -9.35
N VAL A 71 2.71 -4.92 -9.82
CA VAL A 71 3.02 -5.02 -11.26
C VAL A 71 3.15 -6.50 -11.65
N THR A 72 2.12 -7.05 -12.29
CA THR A 72 2.00 -8.50 -12.53
C THR A 72 2.83 -9.02 -13.71
N GLY A 73 3.48 -8.13 -14.47
CA GLY A 73 4.30 -8.46 -15.63
C GLY A 73 5.79 -8.66 -15.34
N GLU A 74 6.22 -8.44 -14.10
CA GLU A 74 7.64 -8.40 -13.73
C GLU A 74 7.99 -9.46 -12.68
N PRO A 75 9.21 -10.02 -12.73
CA PRO A 75 9.68 -10.96 -11.70
C PRO A 75 9.59 -10.34 -10.30
N GLY A 76 9.07 -11.09 -9.34
CA GLY A 76 8.93 -10.63 -7.96
C GLY A 76 7.66 -9.82 -7.68
N LEU A 77 6.93 -9.40 -8.72
CA LEU A 77 5.74 -8.54 -8.60
C LEU A 77 6.05 -7.28 -7.78
N PRO A 78 6.87 -6.35 -8.29
CA PRO A 78 7.21 -5.15 -7.53
C PRO A 78 5.97 -4.34 -7.19
N VAL A 79 6.04 -3.64 -6.06
CA VAL A 79 4.95 -2.82 -5.52
C VAL A 79 5.31 -1.36 -5.71
N TYR A 80 4.38 -0.63 -6.30
CA TYR A 80 4.48 0.80 -6.56
C TYR A 80 3.44 1.55 -5.74
N ALA A 81 3.75 2.78 -5.34
CA ALA A 81 2.83 3.70 -4.69
C ALA A 81 2.59 4.92 -5.58
N ASN A 82 1.49 5.64 -5.32
CA ASN A 82 1.20 6.91 -5.98
C ASN A 82 0.41 7.84 -5.03
N TYR A 83 0.61 9.15 -5.17
CA TYR A 83 -0.14 10.22 -4.47
C TYR A 83 -1.29 10.81 -5.31
N GLY A 84 -1.64 10.18 -6.43
CA GLY A 84 -2.77 10.53 -7.30
C GLY A 84 -2.39 11.33 -8.55
N ALA A 85 -1.54 12.36 -8.45
CA ALA A 85 -1.23 13.28 -9.56
C ALA A 85 0.15 13.06 -10.23
N GLY A 86 0.91 12.03 -9.86
CA GLY A 86 2.25 11.77 -10.37
C GLY A 86 2.42 10.38 -11.02
N PRO A 87 3.59 10.08 -11.61
CA PRO A 87 3.93 8.72 -11.98
C PRO A 87 4.06 7.85 -10.71
N PRO A 88 3.60 6.59 -10.73
CA PRO A 88 3.88 5.67 -9.63
C PRO A 88 5.37 5.48 -9.39
N PHE A 89 5.77 5.24 -8.14
CA PHE A 89 7.16 4.98 -7.75
C PHE A 89 7.27 3.67 -6.98
N GLU A 90 8.36 2.93 -7.18
CA GLU A 90 8.58 1.64 -6.52
C GLU A 90 8.78 1.83 -5.00
N VAL A 91 8.05 1.07 -4.20
CA VAL A 91 8.23 0.97 -2.73
C VAL A 91 8.76 -0.39 -2.30
N ALA A 92 8.72 -1.39 -3.17
CA ALA A 92 9.35 -2.69 -2.95
C ALA A 92 9.58 -3.43 -4.28
N ALA A 93 10.78 -3.99 -4.46
CA ALA A 93 11.11 -4.81 -5.63
C ALA A 93 10.40 -6.17 -5.65
N LYS A 94 9.88 -6.64 -4.51
CA LYS A 94 9.13 -7.89 -4.41
C LYS A 94 7.87 -7.73 -3.55
N PHE A 95 6.78 -8.32 -4.01
CA PHE A 95 5.50 -8.33 -3.28
C PHE A 95 5.63 -8.98 -1.90
N ALA A 96 6.39 -10.07 -1.77
CA ALA A 96 6.61 -10.73 -0.48
C ALA A 96 7.36 -9.82 0.51
N ASP A 97 8.38 -9.09 0.04
CA ASP A 97 9.17 -8.18 0.86
C ASP A 97 8.30 -6.98 1.31
N PHE A 98 7.39 -6.50 0.45
CA PHE A 98 6.36 -5.51 0.81
C PHE A 98 5.43 -6.01 1.93
N LEU A 99 4.89 -7.23 1.82
CA LEU A 99 3.99 -7.78 2.84
C LEU A 99 4.70 -7.94 4.20
N ILE A 100 5.97 -8.34 4.19
CA ILE A 100 6.78 -8.43 5.41
C ILE A 100 6.99 -7.03 6.02
N ALA A 101 7.34 -6.04 5.20
CA ALA A 101 7.50 -4.66 5.65
C ALA A 101 6.21 -4.10 6.25
N LEU A 102 5.07 -4.32 5.58
CA LEU A 102 3.76 -3.90 6.05
C LEU A 102 3.39 -4.55 7.40
N ALA A 103 3.63 -5.86 7.55
CA ALA A 103 3.40 -6.55 8.82
C ALA A 103 4.27 -5.98 9.95
N ARG A 104 5.56 -5.74 9.70
CA ARG A 104 6.46 -5.11 10.68
C ARG A 104 6.00 -3.71 11.07
N LEU A 105 5.52 -2.93 10.11
CA LEU A 105 4.97 -1.60 10.40
C LEU A 105 3.76 -1.70 11.35
N ILE A 106 2.82 -2.62 11.06
CA ILE A 106 1.65 -2.86 11.90
C ILE A 106 2.07 -3.27 13.32
N ASP A 107 3.02 -4.20 13.44
CA ASP A 107 3.51 -4.68 14.72
C ASP A 107 4.16 -3.55 15.55
N ILE A 108 4.94 -2.67 14.92
CA ILE A 108 5.54 -1.51 15.60
C ILE A 108 4.44 -0.54 16.04
N VAL A 109 3.55 -0.16 15.12
CA VAL A 109 2.50 0.85 15.37
C VAL A 109 1.50 0.40 16.45
N HIS A 110 1.14 -0.88 16.49
CA HIS A 110 0.14 -1.38 17.44
C HIS A 110 0.74 -2.09 18.66
N GLY A 111 1.98 -2.56 18.57
CA GLY A 111 2.65 -3.35 19.62
C GLY A 111 3.66 -2.56 20.44
N GLU A 112 4.31 -1.55 19.85
CA GLU A 112 5.38 -0.79 20.50
C GLU A 112 5.04 0.68 20.72
N PHE A 113 4.26 1.28 19.81
CA PHE A 113 3.83 2.68 19.89
C PHE A 113 2.33 2.79 20.13
N CYS A 114 1.89 3.98 20.55
CA CYS A 114 0.51 4.39 20.43
C CYS A 114 0.32 5.07 19.08
N ILE A 115 -0.76 4.75 18.35
CA ILE A 115 -1.07 5.39 17.05
C ILE A 115 -1.10 6.93 17.11
N PHE A 116 -1.39 7.50 18.29
CA PHE A 116 -1.43 8.94 18.51
C PHE A 116 -0.06 9.55 18.81
N ASP A 117 0.95 8.73 19.07
CA ASP A 117 2.29 9.17 19.47
C ASP A 117 3.31 9.03 18.32
N VAL A 118 2.86 8.65 17.11
CA VAL A 118 3.74 8.55 15.93
C VAL A 118 3.99 9.92 15.27
N PHE A 119 3.19 10.93 15.64
CA PHE A 119 3.34 12.34 15.24
C PHE A 119 3.41 13.27 16.46
N ASP A 120 4.21 14.32 16.35
CA ASP A 120 4.22 15.48 17.24
C ASP A 120 4.08 16.80 16.43
N ASP A 121 4.26 17.94 17.10
CA ASP A 121 4.14 19.27 16.48
C ASP A 121 5.17 19.52 15.36
N ASP A 122 6.28 18.76 15.34
CA ASP A 122 7.37 18.87 14.38
C ASP A 122 7.31 17.80 13.26
N GLY A 123 6.33 16.88 13.33
CA GLY A 123 6.07 15.85 12.31
C GLY A 123 6.19 14.44 12.87
N VAL A 124 6.79 13.53 12.11
CA VAL A 124 6.93 12.13 12.53
C VAL A 124 7.98 12.01 13.63
N VAL A 125 7.64 11.36 14.74
CA VAL A 125 8.54 11.20 15.88
C VAL A 125 9.78 10.40 15.48
N GLU A 126 10.97 10.95 15.72
CA GLU A 126 12.25 10.36 15.26
C GLU A 126 12.51 8.96 15.84
N ALA A 127 12.08 8.71 17.08
CA ALA A 127 12.18 7.38 17.70
C ALA A 127 11.35 6.33 16.93
N PHE A 128 10.15 6.71 16.48
CA PHE A 128 9.30 5.85 15.66
C PHE A 128 9.92 5.60 14.29
N ARG A 129 10.44 6.65 13.64
CA ARG A 129 11.14 6.53 12.36
C ARG A 129 12.36 5.63 12.45
N SER A 130 13.23 5.86 13.43
CA SER A 130 14.44 5.06 13.67
C SER A 130 14.11 3.60 13.95
N ARG A 131 13.07 3.33 14.74
CA ARG A 131 12.61 1.95 15.02
C ARG A 131 12.09 1.26 13.76
N THR A 132 11.28 1.96 12.98
CA THR A 132 10.73 1.46 11.71
C THR A 132 11.83 1.19 10.69
N GLN A 133 12.81 2.09 10.59
CA GLN A 133 13.98 1.92 9.72
C GLN A 133 14.77 0.66 10.08
N ALA A 134 15.06 0.45 11.36
CA ALA A 134 15.82 -0.72 11.82
C ALA A 134 15.17 -2.06 11.44
N GLU A 135 13.83 -2.11 11.39
CA GLU A 135 13.09 -3.32 11.02
C GLU A 135 12.82 -3.44 9.52
N ILE A 136 12.51 -2.35 8.83
CA ILE A 136 12.01 -2.42 7.45
C ILE A 136 13.13 -2.26 6.43
N GLU A 137 14.13 -1.42 6.70
CA GLU A 137 15.24 -1.20 5.76
C GLU A 137 15.99 -2.49 5.40
N PRO A 138 16.28 -3.45 6.31
CA PRO A 138 16.91 -4.71 5.94
C PRO A 138 16.10 -5.57 4.96
N VAL A 139 14.79 -5.32 4.83
CA VAL A 139 13.88 -6.07 3.94
C VAL A 139 13.76 -5.39 2.58
N LEU A 140 13.58 -4.06 2.58
CA LEU A 140 13.31 -3.29 1.36
C LEU A 140 14.58 -2.70 0.71
N GLY A 141 15.64 -2.52 1.49
CA GLY A 141 16.77 -1.66 1.15
C GLY A 141 16.49 -0.18 1.45
N ALA A 142 17.55 0.62 1.62
CA ALA A 142 17.45 2.02 2.05
C ALA A 142 16.58 2.91 1.15
N GLU A 143 16.71 2.79 -0.17
CA GLU A 143 15.95 3.60 -1.13
C GLU A 143 14.44 3.33 -1.05
N ASN A 144 14.06 2.05 -1.09
CA ASN A 144 12.67 1.62 -1.02
C ASN A 144 12.09 1.80 0.38
N PHE A 145 12.88 1.65 1.45
CA PHE A 145 12.45 2.06 2.80
C PHE A 145 12.09 3.55 2.84
N GLY A 146 12.93 4.43 2.28
CA GLY A 146 12.64 5.86 2.24
C GLY A 146 11.31 6.17 1.54
N ARG A 147 11.08 5.56 0.37
CA ARG A 147 9.83 5.72 -0.39
C ARG A 147 8.61 5.10 0.30
N PHE A 148 8.79 3.92 0.89
CA PHE A 148 7.76 3.25 1.68
C PHE A 148 7.36 4.15 2.86
N PHE A 149 8.32 4.60 3.66
CA PHE A 149 8.05 5.42 4.84
C PHE A 149 7.39 6.76 4.47
N ASP A 150 7.89 7.43 3.43
CA ASP A 150 7.29 8.65 2.87
C ASP A 150 5.84 8.42 2.44
N TYR A 151 5.53 7.31 1.77
CA TYR A 151 4.14 7.03 1.37
C TYR A 151 3.17 6.89 2.55
N PHE A 152 3.61 6.30 3.67
CA PHE A 152 2.75 6.10 4.85
C PHE A 152 2.73 7.31 5.80
N TYR A 153 3.74 8.18 5.78
CA TYR A 153 3.94 9.22 6.82
C TYR A 153 4.36 10.61 6.31
N GLY A 154 4.55 10.80 5.01
CA GLY A 154 4.92 12.05 4.35
C GLY A 154 3.76 12.88 3.79
#